data_AF-A0A357D8S2-F1
#
_entry.id   AF-A0A357D8S2-F1
#
_cell.length_a   1.000
_cell.length_b   1.000
_cell.length_c   1.000
_cell.angle_alpha   90.00
_cell.angle_beta   90.00
_cell.angle_gamma   90.00
#
_symmetry.space_group_name_H-M   'P 1'
#
loop_
_entity.id
_entity.type
_entity.pdbx_description
1 polymer ?
#
loop_
_entity_poly.entity_id
_entity_poly.type
_entity_poly.pdbx_seq_one_letter_code
_entity_poly.pdbx_strand_id
1 'polypeptide(L)'
;SLAAINGGKVVDTSMGLTPLEGLVMGTRSGDLDPAIVPFIGNKLNLNPEETDAYLNKKSGFLGMTGYSDMRDIQRERLAGNERAQEAYELFIYRITKYIGSYTVALKGLDLLVFTAGIGENDWQTRADICRELEFMGVKMDYA
;
A
#
# COMPACT_ATOMS: atom_id res chain seq x y z
N SER A 1 4.21 4.28 -3.50
CA SER A 1 4.30 3.43 -4.70
C SER A 1 5.52 2.56 -4.59
N LEU A 2 5.63 1.53 -5.43
CA LEU A 2 6.86 0.74 -5.62
C LEU A 2 7.34 0.91 -7.05
N ALA A 3 8.63 0.68 -7.29
CA ALA A 3 9.23 0.62 -8.63
C ALA A 3 10.17 -0.58 -8.73
N ALA A 4 10.12 -1.26 -9.87
CA ALA A 4 11.06 -2.31 -10.25
C ALA A 4 12.17 -1.70 -11.11
N ILE A 5 13.43 -1.87 -10.70
CA ILE A 5 14.59 -1.26 -11.35
C ILE A 5 15.58 -2.35 -11.75
N ASN A 6 15.88 -2.44 -13.06
CA ASN A 6 16.88 -3.36 -13.60
C ASN A 6 18.04 -2.57 -14.20
N GLY A 7 19.24 -2.68 -13.62
CA GLY A 7 20.44 -2.02 -14.13
C GLY A 7 20.31 -0.50 -14.24
N GLY A 8 19.60 0.14 -13.29
CA GLY A 8 19.34 1.58 -13.27
C GLY A 8 18.19 2.05 -14.15
N LYS A 9 17.46 1.15 -14.82
CA LYS A 9 16.26 1.48 -15.60
C LYS A 9 15.00 1.00 -14.88
N VAL A 10 14.00 1.88 -14.78
CA VAL A 10 12.67 1.51 -14.28
C VAL A 10 11.99 0.65 -15.33
N VAL A 11 11.61 -0.57 -14.96
CA VAL A 11 10.88 -1.51 -15.84
C VAL A 11 9.41 -1.66 -15.46
N ASP A 12 9.05 -1.31 -14.22
CA ASP A 12 7.66 -1.33 -13.73
C ASP A 12 7.50 -0.34 -12.55
N THR A 13 6.28 0.16 -12.33
CA THR A 13 5.91 1.04 -11.21
C THR A 13 4.43 0.89 -10.84
N SER A 14 4.10 1.04 -9.55
CA SER A 14 2.79 0.62 -9.05
C SER A 14 1.67 1.61 -9.34
N MET A 15 2.01 2.87 -9.66
CA MET A 15 1.01 3.87 -10.07
C MET A 15 0.94 3.89 -11.60
N GLY A 16 -0.26 4.00 -12.16
CA GLY A 16 -0.47 4.10 -13.60
C GLY A 16 -0.69 5.54 -14.07
N LEU A 17 -1.75 5.73 -14.86
CA LEU A 17 -2.11 7.03 -15.44
C LEU A 17 -2.26 8.12 -14.38
N THR A 18 -2.75 7.75 -13.20
CA THR A 18 -2.89 8.64 -12.04
C THR A 18 -2.23 8.02 -10.81
N PRO A 19 -1.98 8.82 -9.76
CA PRO A 19 -1.46 8.30 -8.49
C PRO A 19 -2.45 7.45 -7.68
N LEU A 20 -3.63 7.11 -8.21
CA LEU A 20 -4.67 6.34 -7.51
C LEU A 20 -4.36 4.83 -7.50
N GLU A 21 -3.82 4.31 -8.61
CA GLU A 21 -3.43 2.90 -8.73
C GLU A 21 -2.27 2.55 -7.79
N GLY A 22 -2.25 1.30 -7.36
CA GLY A 22 -1.18 0.71 -6.58
C GLY A 22 -1.58 0.39 -5.15
N LEU A 23 -0.74 0.87 -4.24
CA LEU A 23 -0.86 0.60 -2.83
C LEU A 23 -2.09 1.28 -2.21
N VAL A 24 -2.60 0.68 -1.14
CA VAL A 24 -3.41 1.39 -0.15
C VAL A 24 -2.58 2.55 0.40
N MET A 25 -3.16 3.75 0.48
CA MET A 25 -2.49 4.93 1.04
C MET A 25 -3.38 5.62 2.07
N GLY A 26 -2.95 6.77 2.59
CA GLY A 26 -3.68 7.48 3.64
C GLY A 26 -5.15 7.78 3.30
N THR A 27 -5.42 8.28 2.08
CA THR A 27 -6.79 8.63 1.65
C THR A 27 -7.20 8.02 0.30
N ARG A 28 -6.26 7.34 -0.37
CA ARG A 28 -6.43 6.75 -1.70
C ARG A 28 -6.67 5.27 -1.59
N SER A 29 -7.54 4.74 -2.44
CA SER A 29 -7.91 3.33 -2.43
C SER A 29 -6.76 2.37 -2.79
N GLY A 30 -5.89 2.75 -3.73
CA GLY A 30 -5.04 1.77 -4.41
C GLY A 30 -5.87 0.93 -5.39
N ASP A 31 -5.36 -0.24 -5.80
CA ASP A 31 -6.10 -1.09 -6.74
C ASP A 31 -7.36 -1.69 -6.13
N LEU A 32 -8.39 -1.69 -6.97
CA LEU A 32 -9.72 -2.19 -6.73
C LEU A 32 -10.27 -2.80 -8.03
N ASP A 33 -11.32 -3.61 -7.91
CA ASP A 33 -12.06 -4.08 -9.06
C ASP A 33 -12.70 -2.89 -9.81
N PRO A 34 -12.45 -2.69 -11.12
CA PRO A 34 -13.07 -1.62 -11.89
C PRO A 34 -14.60 -1.56 -11.79
N ALA A 35 -15.27 -2.69 -11.54
CA ALA A 35 -16.72 -2.73 -11.34
C ALA A 35 -17.20 -2.01 -10.06
N ILE A 36 -16.31 -1.79 -9.08
CA ILE A 36 -16.63 -1.04 -7.86
C ILE A 36 -16.84 0.45 -8.16
N VAL A 37 -16.15 1.00 -9.16
CA VAL A 37 -16.24 2.44 -9.50
C VAL A 37 -17.68 2.85 -9.87
N PRO A 38 -18.36 2.23 -10.86
CA PRO A 38 -19.76 2.55 -11.14
C PRO A 38 -20.69 2.11 -10.00
N PHE A 39 -20.37 1.03 -9.29
CA PHE A 39 -21.19 0.57 -8.15
C PHE A 39 -21.26 1.63 -7.04
N ILE A 40 -20.11 2.17 -6.61
CA ILE A 40 -20.07 3.17 -5.53
C ILE A 40 -20.62 4.52 -6.00
N GLY A 41 -20.34 4.92 -7.25
CA GLY A 41 -20.92 6.12 -7.85
C GLY A 41 -22.44 6.09 -7.83
N ASN A 42 -23.04 4.97 -8.27
CA ASN A 42 -24.49 4.77 -8.21
C ASN A 42 -25.02 4.71 -6.77
N LYS A 43 -24.33 4.00 -5.87
CA LYS A 43 -24.76 3.82 -4.48
C LYS A 43 -24.78 5.12 -3.69
N LEU A 44 -23.83 6.01 -3.95
CA LEU A 44 -23.66 7.30 -3.28
C LEU A 44 -24.23 8.47 -4.08
N ASN A 45 -24.83 8.20 -5.25
CA ASN A 45 -25.36 9.21 -6.18
C ASN A 45 -24.31 10.28 -6.55
N LEU A 46 -23.10 9.83 -6.88
CA LEU A 46 -21.97 10.65 -7.29
C LEU A 46 -21.83 10.64 -8.81
N ASN A 47 -21.45 11.78 -9.39
CA ASN A 47 -20.99 11.82 -10.77
C ASN A 47 -19.56 11.23 -10.91
N PRO A 48 -19.02 11.06 -12.14
CA PRO A 48 -17.69 10.49 -12.33
C PRO A 48 -16.57 11.25 -11.60
N GLU A 49 -16.57 12.57 -11.63
CA GLU A 49 -15.57 13.42 -10.98
C GLU A 49 -15.64 13.31 -9.45
N GLU A 50 -16.85 13.27 -8.89
CA GLU A 50 -17.09 13.07 -7.46
C GLU A 50 -16.69 11.66 -7.01
N THR A 51 -16.89 10.66 -7.86
CA THR A 51 -16.47 9.28 -7.61
C THR A 51 -14.94 9.18 -7.58
N ASP A 52 -14.24 9.80 -8.54
CA ASP A 52 -12.77 9.90 -8.51
C ASP A 52 -12.27 10.63 -7.25
N ALA A 53 -12.90 11.75 -6.90
CA ALA A 53 -12.56 12.49 -5.69
C ALA A 53 -12.79 11.65 -4.42
N TYR A 54 -13.86 10.84 -4.39
CA TYR A 54 -14.14 9.92 -3.29
C TYR A 54 -13.04 8.86 -3.14
N LEU A 55 -12.63 8.23 -4.25
CA LEU A 55 -11.56 7.23 -4.26
C LEU A 55 -10.20 7.83 -3.87
N ASN A 56 -9.98 9.12 -4.16
CA ASN A 56 -8.73 9.81 -3.82
C ASN A 56 -8.67 10.38 -2.39
N LYS A 57 -9.81 10.77 -1.83
CA LYS A 57 -9.86 11.59 -0.60
C LYS A 57 -10.59 10.94 0.57
N LYS A 58 -11.41 9.92 0.34
CA LYS A 58 -12.26 9.29 1.35
C LYS A 58 -12.06 7.78 1.46
N SER A 59 -10.98 7.27 0.89
CA SER A 59 -10.65 5.83 0.85
C SER A 59 -9.37 5.54 1.63
N GLY A 60 -8.77 4.37 1.39
CA GLY A 60 -7.50 3.99 2.03
C GLY A 60 -7.64 3.87 3.55
N PHE A 61 -6.58 4.22 4.29
CA PHE A 61 -6.60 4.20 5.76
C PHE A 61 -7.75 5.02 6.33
N LEU A 62 -8.01 6.21 5.77
CA LEU A 62 -9.07 7.09 6.23
C LEU A 62 -10.43 6.41 6.10
N GLY A 63 -10.71 5.81 4.95
CA GLY A 63 -11.98 5.11 4.69
C GLY A 63 -12.19 3.88 5.59
N MET A 64 -11.12 3.19 5.97
CA MET A 64 -11.18 1.99 6.81
C MET A 64 -11.26 2.32 8.31
N THR A 65 -10.54 3.36 8.75
CA THR A 65 -10.23 3.56 10.18
C THR A 65 -10.63 4.92 10.72
N GLY A 66 -10.85 5.93 9.85
CA GLY A 66 -10.98 7.32 10.25
C GLY A 66 -9.65 8.08 10.37
N TYR A 67 -8.51 7.41 10.22
CA TYR A 67 -7.17 8.00 10.29
C TYR A 67 -6.44 7.83 8.96
N SER A 68 -5.70 8.85 8.51
CA SER A 68 -4.97 8.82 7.23
C SER A 68 -3.45 8.67 7.38
N ASP A 69 -2.91 8.82 8.58
CA ASP A 69 -1.47 8.79 8.86
C ASP A 69 -1.08 7.46 9.53
N MET A 70 -0.01 6.83 9.07
CA MET A 70 0.47 5.55 9.62
C MET A 70 0.80 5.63 11.10
N ARG A 71 1.25 6.79 11.61
CA ARG A 71 1.54 6.96 13.05
C ARG A 71 0.28 6.82 13.90
N ASP A 72 -0.85 7.34 13.41
CA ASP A 72 -2.14 7.15 14.07
C ASP A 72 -2.57 5.68 13.97
N ILE A 73 -2.45 5.06 12.80
CA ILE A 73 -2.75 3.63 12.62
C ILE A 73 -1.97 2.77 13.62
N GLN A 74 -0.66 2.99 13.75
CA GLN A 74 0.18 2.26 14.71
C GLN A 74 -0.27 2.48 16.16
N ARG A 75 -0.58 3.72 16.54
CA ARG A 75 -1.10 4.02 17.89
C ARG A 75 -2.41 3.28 18.17
N GLU A 76 -3.35 3.34 17.24
CA GLU A 76 -4.67 2.70 17.40
C GLU A 76 -4.56 1.18 17.43
N ARG A 77 -3.66 0.57 16.65
CA ARG A 77 -3.33 -0.86 16.73
C ARG A 77 -2.86 -1.25 18.13
N LEU A 78 -1.92 -0.50 18.68
CA LEU A 78 -1.41 -0.74 20.04
C LEU A 78 -2.48 -0.54 21.12
N ALA A 79 -3.49 0.30 20.85
CA ALA A 79 -4.66 0.48 21.70
C ALA A 79 -5.73 -0.62 21.53
N GLY A 80 -5.53 -1.59 20.65
CA GLY A 80 -6.45 -2.71 20.41
C GLY A 80 -7.57 -2.41 19.41
N ASN A 81 -7.44 -1.38 18.58
CA ASN A 81 -8.41 -1.07 17.53
C ASN A 81 -8.29 -2.07 16.36
N GLU A 82 -9.26 -2.99 16.26
CA GLU A 82 -9.29 -4.04 15.23
C GLU A 82 -9.26 -3.47 13.80
N ARG A 83 -9.98 -2.38 13.52
CA ARG A 83 -9.98 -1.77 12.18
C ARG A 83 -8.61 -1.21 11.79
N ALA A 84 -7.88 -0.66 12.77
CA ALA A 84 -6.53 -0.18 12.53
C ALA A 84 -5.57 -1.34 12.25
N GLN A 85 -5.76 -2.49 12.92
CA GLN A 85 -5.00 -3.71 12.65
C GLN A 85 -5.29 -4.25 11.25
N GLU A 86 -6.56 -4.41 10.87
CA GLU A 86 -6.96 -4.88 9.54
C GLU A 86 -6.44 -3.96 8.41
N ALA A 87 -6.53 -2.64 8.60
CA ALA A 87 -6.03 -1.67 7.62
C ALA A 87 -4.50 -1.76 7.44
N TYR A 88 -3.78 -1.99 8.52
CA TYR A 88 -2.35 -2.20 8.48
C TYR A 88 -1.98 -3.52 7.79
N GLU A 89 -2.63 -4.62 8.16
CA GLU A 89 -2.40 -5.93 7.53
C GLU A 89 -2.67 -5.89 6.02
N LEU A 90 -3.75 -5.23 5.60
CA LEU A 90 -4.05 -5.01 4.19
C LEU A 90 -2.93 -4.22 3.48
N PHE A 91 -2.37 -3.21 4.15
CA PHE A 91 -1.26 -2.42 3.62
C PHE A 91 0.02 -3.25 3.46
N ILE A 92 0.38 -4.05 4.46
CA ILE A 92 1.52 -4.97 4.39
C ILE A 92 1.31 -5.98 3.26
N TYR A 93 0.14 -6.64 3.22
CA TYR A 93 -0.22 -7.59 2.17
C TYR A 93 -0.14 -6.98 0.76
N ARG A 94 -0.64 -5.75 0.58
CA ARG A 94 -0.59 -5.10 -0.73
C ARG A 94 0.85 -4.81 -1.15
N ILE A 95 1.70 -4.36 -0.23
CA ILE A 95 3.12 -4.12 -0.51
C ILE A 95 3.83 -5.41 -0.89
N THR A 96 3.68 -6.47 -0.10
CA THR A 96 4.39 -7.74 -0.32
C THR A 96 3.94 -8.40 -1.62
N LYS A 97 2.64 -8.30 -1.98
CA LYS A 97 2.13 -8.72 -3.29
C LYS A 97 2.82 -7.99 -4.45
N TYR A 98 3.01 -6.67 -4.35
CA TYR A 98 3.74 -5.90 -5.37
C TYR A 98 5.23 -6.25 -5.43
N ILE A 99 5.87 -6.49 -4.28
CA ILE A 99 7.26 -6.95 -4.24
C ILE A 99 7.39 -8.31 -4.95
N GLY A 100 6.46 -9.24 -4.69
CA GLY A 100 6.40 -10.53 -5.38
C GLY A 100 6.25 -10.38 -6.89
N SER A 101 5.30 -9.57 -7.37
CA SER A 101 5.11 -9.34 -8.81
C SER A 101 6.35 -8.73 -9.46
N TYR A 102 7.00 -7.77 -8.79
CA TYR A 102 8.20 -7.12 -9.31
C TYR A 102 9.43 -8.00 -9.26
N THR A 103 9.55 -8.88 -8.26
CA THR A 103 10.59 -9.89 -8.24
C THR A 103 10.49 -10.81 -9.46
N VAL A 104 9.27 -11.21 -9.85
CA VAL A 104 9.04 -11.99 -11.06
C VAL A 104 9.41 -11.18 -12.31
N ALA A 105 9.00 -9.92 -12.40
CA ALA A 105 9.33 -9.04 -13.53
C ALA A 105 10.85 -8.81 -13.69
N LEU A 106 11.57 -8.70 -12.57
CA LEU A 106 13.03 -8.56 -12.52
C LEU A 106 13.77 -9.89 -12.68
N LYS A 107 13.07 -11.03 -12.57
CA LYS A 107 13.64 -12.39 -12.52
C LYS A 107 14.59 -12.62 -11.33
N GLY A 108 14.32 -11.95 -10.23
CA GLY A 108 15.15 -11.95 -9.02
C GLY A 108 14.97 -10.68 -8.21
N LEU A 109 15.55 -10.65 -7.01
CA LEU A 109 15.56 -9.49 -6.12
C LEU A 109 16.94 -9.36 -5.49
N ASP A 110 17.75 -8.45 -6.03
CA ASP A 110 19.08 -8.16 -5.48
C ASP A 110 19.01 -7.22 -4.27
N LEU A 111 18.15 -6.20 -4.35
CA LEU A 111 18.02 -5.14 -3.36
C LEU A 111 16.55 -4.77 -3.14
N LEU A 112 16.15 -4.68 -1.87
CA LEU A 112 14.89 -4.09 -1.44
C LEU A 112 15.19 -2.79 -0.70
N VAL A 113 14.68 -1.67 -1.21
CA VAL A 113 14.95 -0.33 -0.66
C VAL A 113 13.66 0.30 -0.14
N PHE A 114 13.70 0.78 1.11
CA PHE A 114 12.63 1.55 1.73
C PHE A 114 13.01 3.04 1.78
N THR A 115 12.06 3.92 1.48
CA THR A 115 12.25 5.37 1.48
C THR A 115 10.94 6.10 1.78
N ALA A 116 10.99 7.43 1.84
CA ALA A 116 9.92 8.35 2.20
C ALA A 116 9.40 8.14 3.62
N GLY A 117 8.38 8.92 4.02
CA GLY A 117 7.91 9.02 5.41
C GLY A 117 7.76 7.69 6.15
N ILE A 118 6.96 6.76 5.62
CA ILE A 118 6.75 5.44 6.27
C ILE A 118 8.03 4.58 6.14
N GLY A 119 8.60 4.47 4.95
CA GLY A 119 9.74 3.59 4.71
C GLY A 119 11.00 3.97 5.50
N GLU A 120 11.19 5.26 5.80
CA GLU A 120 12.32 5.76 6.58
C GLU A 120 12.06 5.68 8.09
N ASN A 121 10.86 6.02 8.55
CA ASN A 121 10.60 6.26 9.97
C ASN A 121 9.86 5.12 10.70
N ASP A 122 9.23 4.19 9.98
CA ASP A 122 8.48 3.08 10.58
C ASP A 122 9.23 1.75 10.41
N TRP A 123 10.04 1.42 11.42
CA TRP A 123 10.81 0.17 11.43
C TRP A 123 9.92 -1.07 11.53
N GLN A 124 8.75 -0.98 12.18
CA GLN A 124 7.83 -2.10 12.33
C GLN A 124 7.25 -2.48 10.97
N THR A 125 6.85 -1.48 10.18
CA THR A 125 6.43 -1.70 8.79
C THR A 125 7.52 -2.40 7.96
N ARG A 126 8.78 -1.98 8.07
CA ARG A 126 9.89 -2.67 7.39
C ARG A 126 10.05 -4.12 7.88
N ALA A 127 10.01 -4.34 9.20
CA ALA A 127 10.17 -5.66 9.79
C ALA A 127 9.05 -6.62 9.37
N ASP A 128 7.79 -6.16 9.37
CA ASP A 128 6.64 -6.96 8.99
C ASP A 128 6.66 -7.29 7.48
N ILE A 129 7.05 -6.34 6.62
CA ILE A 129 7.27 -6.63 5.18
C ILE A 129 8.39 -7.65 4.97
N CYS A 130 9.52 -7.48 5.66
CA CYS A 130 10.65 -8.42 5.55
C CYS A 130 10.27 -9.82 6.05
N ARG A 131 9.45 -9.93 7.11
CA ARG A 131 8.95 -11.21 7.65
C ARG A 131 8.13 -11.97 6.60
N GLU A 132 7.23 -11.29 5.90
CA GLU A 132 6.45 -11.89 4.81
C GLU A 132 7.31 -12.37 3.64
N LEU A 133 8.55 -11.86 3.50
CA LEU A 133 9.48 -12.20 2.43
C LEU A 133 10.60 -13.16 2.87
N GLU A 134 10.56 -13.69 4.10
CA GLU A 134 11.58 -14.61 4.63
C GLU A 134 11.75 -15.85 3.75
N PHE A 135 10.66 -16.36 3.17
CA PHE A 135 10.70 -17.51 2.26
C PHE A 135 11.48 -17.24 0.96
N MET A 136 11.70 -15.97 0.62
CA MET A 136 12.51 -15.52 -0.52
C MET A 136 13.97 -15.24 -0.12
N GLY A 137 14.34 -15.48 1.15
CA GLY A 137 15.67 -15.24 1.69
C GLY A 137 15.90 -13.84 2.24
N VAL A 138 14.88 -12.98 2.28
CA VAL A 138 14.96 -11.66 2.93
C VAL A 138 15.05 -11.85 4.44
N LYS A 139 16.02 -11.19 5.09
CA LYS A 139 16.18 -11.22 6.55
C LYS A 139 16.39 -9.81 7.06
N MET A 140 15.59 -9.42 8.04
CA MET A 140 15.77 -8.17 8.76
C MET A 140 16.85 -8.36 9.83
N ASP A 141 17.81 -7.44 9.90
CA ASP A 141 18.69 -7.31 11.06
C ASP A 141 18.03 -6.37 12.08
N TYR A 142 17.97 -6.82 13.33
CA TYR A 142 17.35 -6.10 14.44
C TYR A 142 18.38 -5.48 15.40
N ALA A 143 19.67 -5.65 15.11
CA ALA A 143 20.78 -5.12 15.91
C ALA A 143 20.86 -3.59 15.93
#